data_AF-A0A3B7R5Q5-F1
#
_entry.id   AF-A0A3B7R5Q5-F1
#
_cell.length_a   1.000
_cell.length_b   1.000
_cell.length_c   1.000
_cell.angle_alpha   90.00
_cell.angle_beta   90.00
_cell.angle_gamma   90.00
#
_symmetry.space_group_name_H-M   'P 1'
#
loop_
_entity.id
_entity.type
_entity.pdbx_description
1 polymer ?
#
loop_
_entity_poly.entity_id
_entity_poly.type
_entity_poly.pdbx_seq_one_letter_code
_entity_poly.pdbx_strand_id
1 'polypeptide(L)'
;MGFSFRKSISFGPMRVNLSTRGIGYSAGVKGARIGVNQRGTYVSLGAGGIQYRKYLQHTTPHSPSYPPAPLPTAQGHLHTITSDEITQLSDVDSQDFINELTEKAAKISFAKWGTLALALLLGVGLFSYFGQVTRTEETIIPKVEITASSGIKIRQQPDPEAPVVGSAIYGSMLPLTDSTMNHWYGVSTGQYVSKKFARIARVPEVKQYLRLDEQPGLFWTGLAFCLAAVLAAYIYLARIDKRRLTLEINYEFNDDLAQVHADFLKAFGQISNSHRVWQYLHSERINDRRRNAGASNAISRIGLGGVSLNRKPTRHLQTNVPIPYLGLRNTELYFFPERLVIRRNNQFAAVFYKNLHLISRDSTFIEDGSVPSDATIVGHTWRYVNKSGSPDRRFNNNRQIPKCAYSEYVFRSGTGVYEVITTSRRGALDLFTRYIAAIGEVQQRMNLN
;
A
#
# COMPACT_ATOMS: atom_id res chain seq x y z
N MET A 1 0.79 -28.89 -0.84
CA MET A 1 1.46 -29.38 -2.07
C MET A 1 0.39 -29.59 -3.13
N GLY A 2 0.19 -28.66 -4.06
CA GLY A 2 -0.82 -28.81 -5.11
C GLY A 2 -0.15 -29.14 -6.44
N PHE A 3 -0.47 -30.28 -7.03
CA PHE A 3 0.00 -30.65 -8.36
C PHE A 3 -0.54 -29.65 -9.40
N SER A 4 0.35 -28.95 -10.11
CA SER A 4 -0.03 -28.08 -11.22
C SER A 4 0.20 -28.81 -12.54
N PHE A 5 -0.89 -29.09 -13.28
CA PHE A 5 -0.82 -29.61 -14.63
C PHE A 5 -0.95 -28.46 -15.62
N ARG A 6 0.06 -28.26 -16.47
CA ARG A 6 0.01 -27.36 -17.64
C ARG A 6 0.41 -28.16 -18.86
N LYS A 7 -0.52 -28.33 -19.81
CA LYS A 7 -0.24 -28.97 -21.11
C LYS A 7 -0.58 -28.00 -22.22
N SER A 8 0.40 -27.69 -23.06
CA SER A 8 0.21 -26.88 -24.26
C SER A 8 0.22 -27.79 -25.48
N ILE A 9 -0.84 -27.74 -26.29
CA ILE A 9 -0.91 -28.44 -27.57
C ILE A 9 -0.86 -27.38 -28.67
N SER A 10 0.16 -27.46 -29.53
CA SER A 10 0.34 -26.58 -30.68
C SER A 10 -0.11 -27.28 -31.96
N PHE A 11 -0.99 -26.64 -32.73
CA PHE A 11 -1.43 -27.10 -34.04
C PHE A 11 -1.28 -25.94 -35.05
N GLY A 12 -0.16 -25.91 -35.78
CA GLY A 12 0.17 -24.86 -36.74
C GLY A 12 0.18 -23.45 -36.11
N PRO A 13 -0.49 -22.44 -36.70
CA PRO A 13 -0.54 -21.09 -36.14
C PRO A 13 -1.31 -21.03 -34.80
N MET A 14 -2.05 -22.06 -34.43
CA MET A 14 -2.87 -22.11 -33.22
C MET A 14 -2.21 -22.89 -32.07
N ARG A 15 -2.43 -22.42 -30.84
CA ARG A 15 -1.98 -23.06 -29.59
C ARG A 15 -3.11 -23.08 -28.57
N VAL A 16 -3.32 -24.24 -27.97
CA VAL A 16 -4.25 -24.46 -26.86
C VAL A 16 -3.46 -24.72 -25.60
N ASN A 17 -3.66 -23.89 -24.57
CA ASN A 17 -3.05 -24.05 -23.26
C ASN A 17 -4.11 -24.56 -22.27
N LEU A 18 -3.90 -25.77 -21.75
CA LEU A 18 -4.70 -26.36 -20.69
C LEU A 18 -4.00 -26.14 -19.35
N SER A 19 -4.71 -25.58 -18.38
CA SER A 19 -4.22 -25.37 -17.02
C SER A 19 -5.30 -25.67 -15.99
N THR A 20 -4.92 -25.83 -14.73
CA THR A 20 -5.85 -25.92 -13.58
C THR A 20 -6.77 -24.70 -13.42
N ARG A 21 -6.48 -23.60 -14.13
CA ARG A 21 -7.27 -22.36 -14.15
C ARG A 21 -8.04 -22.17 -15.47
N GLY A 22 -8.19 -23.21 -16.28
CA GLY A 22 -8.99 -23.18 -17.52
C GLY A 22 -8.21 -23.32 -18.82
N ILE A 23 -8.97 -23.26 -19.92
CA ILE A 23 -8.51 -23.41 -21.31
C ILE A 23 -8.28 -22.03 -21.92
N GLY A 24 -7.13 -21.84 -22.56
CA GLY A 24 -6.82 -20.65 -23.36
C GLY A 24 -6.43 -21.02 -24.78
N TYR A 25 -6.85 -20.21 -25.74
CA TYR A 25 -6.57 -20.39 -27.17
C TYR A 25 -5.75 -19.21 -27.66
N SER A 26 -4.79 -19.42 -28.54
CA SER A 26 -4.04 -18.33 -29.17
C SER A 26 -3.65 -18.67 -30.60
N ALA A 27 -3.82 -17.72 -31.51
CA ALA A 27 -3.45 -17.84 -32.91
C ALA A 27 -2.42 -16.77 -33.27
N GLY A 28 -1.42 -17.14 -34.06
CA GLY A 28 -0.44 -16.18 -34.58
C GLY A 28 0.87 -16.81 -35.00
N VAL A 29 1.71 -15.96 -35.58
CA VAL A 29 3.04 -16.32 -36.09
C VAL A 29 4.10 -16.22 -35.00
N LYS A 30 5.31 -16.69 -35.29
CA LYS A 30 6.45 -16.57 -34.38
C LYS A 30 6.72 -15.08 -34.16
N GLY A 31 6.47 -14.62 -32.94
CA GLY A 31 6.72 -13.26 -32.49
C GLY A 31 5.54 -12.27 -32.50
N ALA A 32 4.37 -12.68 -33.01
CA ALA A 32 3.12 -11.92 -32.83
C ALA A 32 1.94 -12.87 -32.75
N ARG A 33 1.23 -12.88 -31.62
CA ARG A 33 0.09 -13.76 -31.36
C ARG A 33 -1.03 -13.01 -30.67
N ILE A 34 -2.27 -13.40 -30.97
CA ILE A 34 -3.46 -12.94 -30.27
C ILE A 34 -4.07 -14.17 -29.59
N GLY A 35 -4.43 -14.05 -28.32
CA GLY A 35 -5.02 -15.14 -27.57
C GLY A 35 -6.13 -14.72 -26.64
N VAL A 36 -6.97 -15.67 -26.29
CA VAL A 36 -8.11 -15.53 -25.39
C VAL A 36 -7.96 -16.54 -24.27
N ASN A 37 -8.08 -16.09 -23.03
CA ASN A 37 -8.20 -16.97 -21.86
C ASN A 37 -9.28 -16.44 -20.90
N GLN A 38 -9.44 -17.08 -19.74
CA GLN A 38 -10.45 -16.70 -18.75
C GLN A 38 -10.34 -15.24 -18.22
N ARG A 39 -9.28 -14.50 -18.56
CA ARG A 39 -9.06 -13.10 -18.17
C ARG A 39 -9.29 -12.10 -19.31
N GLY A 40 -9.59 -12.56 -20.52
CA GLY A 40 -9.86 -11.72 -21.69
C GLY A 40 -8.90 -11.97 -22.86
N THR A 41 -9.04 -11.12 -23.89
CA THR A 41 -8.19 -11.14 -25.09
C THR A 41 -6.86 -10.43 -24.81
N TYR A 42 -5.76 -11.04 -25.23
CA TYR A 42 -4.42 -10.50 -25.10
C TYR A 42 -3.67 -10.58 -26.43
N VAL A 43 -2.74 -9.65 -26.62
CA VAL A 43 -1.74 -9.67 -27.67
C VAL A 43 -0.40 -10.00 -27.04
N SER A 44 0.32 -10.92 -27.66
CA SER A 44 1.67 -11.34 -27.29
C SER A 44 2.60 -10.98 -28.43
N LEU A 45 3.49 -10.02 -28.23
CA LEU A 45 4.52 -9.62 -29.19
C LEU A 45 5.88 -10.05 -28.66
N GLY A 46 6.78 -10.53 -29.50
CA GLY A 46 8.12 -10.90 -29.05
C GLY A 46 9.08 -11.17 -30.19
N ALA A 47 10.25 -10.57 -30.14
CA ALA A 47 11.34 -10.82 -31.07
C ALA A 47 12.60 -11.17 -30.28
N GLY A 48 13.47 -12.01 -30.83
CA GLY A 48 14.76 -12.33 -30.22
C GLY A 48 14.68 -13.00 -28.83
N GLY A 49 13.58 -13.69 -28.50
CA GLY A 49 13.42 -14.42 -27.24
C GLY A 49 12.90 -13.60 -26.04
N ILE A 50 12.52 -12.34 -26.26
CA ILE A 50 11.79 -11.53 -25.27
C ILE A 50 10.33 -11.47 -25.71
N GLN A 51 9.39 -11.82 -24.83
CA GLN A 51 7.95 -11.77 -25.12
C GLN A 51 7.25 -10.77 -24.18
N TYR A 52 6.53 -9.83 -24.77
CA TYR A 52 5.60 -8.92 -24.14
C TYR A 52 4.17 -9.40 -24.35
N ARG A 53 3.38 -9.54 -23.28
CA ARG A 53 1.96 -9.92 -23.37
C ARG A 53 1.08 -8.85 -22.72
N LYS A 54 0.20 -8.21 -23.51
CA LYS A 54 -0.73 -7.16 -23.09
C LYS A 54 -2.18 -7.62 -23.26
N TYR A 55 -3.02 -7.43 -22.24
CA TYR A 55 -4.46 -7.65 -22.37
C TYR A 55 -5.11 -6.42 -23.02
N LEU A 56 -5.94 -6.63 -24.05
CA LEU A 56 -6.64 -5.54 -24.72
C LEU A 56 -7.80 -5.08 -23.82
N GLN A 57 -7.67 -3.89 -23.24
CA GLN A 57 -8.80 -3.13 -22.70
C GLN A 57 -9.01 -1.90 -23.58
N HIS A 58 -10.27 -1.56 -23.81
CA HIS A 58 -10.66 -0.44 -24.66
C HIS A 58 -10.35 0.86 -23.91
N THR A 59 -9.25 1.52 -24.24
CA THR A 59 -8.95 2.89 -23.80
C THR A 59 -8.40 3.67 -24.98
N THR A 60 -9.05 4.80 -25.25
CA THR A 60 -8.69 5.78 -26.27
C THR A 60 -7.33 6.44 -25.93
N PRO A 61 -6.40 6.58 -26.88
CA PRO A 61 -5.13 7.25 -26.63
C PRO A 61 -5.29 8.76 -26.75
N HIS A 62 -4.85 9.49 -25.72
CA HIS A 62 -4.58 10.92 -25.80
C HIS A 62 -3.09 11.12 -25.52
N SER A 63 -2.35 11.54 -26.55
CA SER A 63 -0.92 11.83 -26.46
C SER A 63 -0.69 13.33 -26.63
N PRO A 64 -0.18 14.06 -25.62
CA PRO A 64 0.43 15.35 -25.84
C PRO A 64 1.93 15.15 -26.14
N SER A 65 2.39 15.69 -27.27
CA SER A 65 3.80 15.80 -27.63
C SER A 65 4.42 17.01 -26.93
N TYR A 66 5.54 16.81 -26.22
CA TYR A 66 6.41 17.89 -25.75
C TYR A 66 7.80 17.77 -26.38
N PRO A 67 8.43 18.90 -26.75
CA PRO A 67 9.77 18.92 -27.36
C PRO A 67 10.88 18.59 -26.35
N PRO A 68 12.05 18.10 -26.83
CA PRO A 68 13.17 17.70 -25.98
C PRO A 68 13.82 18.90 -25.27
N ALA A 69 14.05 18.77 -23.96
CA ALA A 69 14.75 19.76 -23.15
C ALA A 69 16.27 19.71 -23.40
N PRO A 70 16.97 20.87 -23.42
CA PRO A 70 18.42 20.93 -23.62
C PRO A 70 19.22 20.50 -22.38
N LEU A 71 20.39 19.90 -22.62
CA LEU A 71 21.36 19.44 -21.62
C LEU A 71 21.87 20.59 -20.74
N PRO A 72 21.89 20.45 -19.40
CA PRO A 72 22.46 21.47 -18.53
C PRO A 72 23.99 21.51 -18.65
N THR A 73 24.51 22.71 -18.91
CA THR A 73 25.94 23.02 -18.94
C THR A 73 26.48 23.15 -17.52
N ALA A 74 27.59 22.49 -17.22
CA ALA A 74 28.23 22.53 -15.91
C ALA A 74 28.79 23.93 -15.60
N GLN A 75 28.22 24.62 -14.62
CA GLN A 75 28.85 25.75 -13.93
C GLN A 75 28.85 25.50 -12.42
N GLY A 76 30.00 25.76 -11.80
CA GLY A 76 30.36 25.28 -10.47
C GLY A 76 29.54 25.90 -9.35
N HIS A 77 28.65 25.11 -8.78
CA HIS A 77 28.11 25.22 -7.42
C HIS A 77 27.64 23.80 -7.03
N LEU A 78 27.67 23.48 -5.73
CA LEU A 78 27.27 22.20 -5.09
C LEU A 78 26.56 21.21 -6.03
N HIS A 79 27.27 20.21 -6.54
CA HIS A 79 26.70 19.22 -7.44
C HIS A 79 25.94 18.17 -6.62
N THR A 80 24.62 18.28 -6.59
CA THR A 80 23.73 17.24 -6.09
C THR A 80 23.79 16.05 -7.04
N ILE A 81 24.14 14.87 -6.52
CA ILE A 81 24.33 13.62 -7.29
C ILE A 81 23.01 12.83 -7.35
N THR A 82 21.87 13.49 -7.24
CA THR A 82 20.55 12.84 -7.19
C THR A 82 19.79 13.12 -8.48
N SER A 83 19.12 12.09 -9.02
CA SER A 83 18.34 12.19 -10.26
C SER A 83 17.26 13.28 -10.21
N ASP A 84 16.92 13.84 -11.37
CA ASP A 84 15.90 14.87 -11.59
C ASP A 84 14.48 14.45 -11.15
N GLU A 85 13.47 15.32 -11.30
CA GLU A 85 12.09 15.02 -10.92
C GLU A 85 11.55 13.77 -11.65
N ILE A 86 10.84 12.90 -10.93
CA ILE A 86 10.48 11.56 -11.43
C ILE A 86 9.58 11.58 -12.67
N THR A 87 8.83 12.65 -12.88
CA THR A 87 8.00 12.89 -14.08
C THR A 87 8.82 12.94 -15.37
N GLN A 88 10.11 13.29 -15.28
CA GLN A 88 11.01 13.39 -16.42
C GLN A 88 11.87 12.13 -16.64
N LEU A 89 11.93 11.22 -15.67
CA LEU A 89 12.84 10.07 -15.68
C LEU A 89 12.43 8.93 -16.62
N SER A 90 11.18 8.90 -17.12
CA SER A 90 10.67 7.77 -17.90
C SER A 90 10.81 7.96 -19.41
N ASP A 91 11.34 6.94 -20.08
CA ASP A 91 11.37 6.89 -21.55
C ASP A 91 9.95 6.80 -22.13
N VAL A 92 9.75 7.35 -23.33
CA VAL A 92 8.46 7.33 -24.07
C VAL A 92 7.89 5.92 -24.19
N ASP A 93 8.74 4.95 -24.55
CA ASP A 93 8.38 3.54 -24.75
C ASP A 93 7.92 2.83 -23.45
N SER A 94 8.21 3.41 -22.27
CA SER A 94 7.87 2.84 -20.97
C SER A 94 6.63 3.47 -20.32
N GLN A 95 6.04 4.52 -20.92
CA GLN A 95 4.96 5.30 -20.31
C GLN A 95 3.71 4.46 -20.02
N ASP A 96 3.27 3.62 -20.97
CA ASP A 96 2.12 2.71 -20.78
C ASP A 96 2.30 1.78 -19.56
N PHE A 97 3.50 1.20 -19.43
CA PHE A 97 3.84 0.30 -18.34
C PHE A 97 3.85 1.04 -17.00
N ILE A 98 4.42 2.24 -16.97
CA ILE A 98 4.51 3.07 -15.78
C ILE A 98 3.14 3.60 -15.36
N ASN A 99 2.30 3.99 -16.30
CA ASN A 99 0.93 4.43 -16.04
C ASN A 99 0.12 3.27 -15.41
N GLU A 100 0.20 2.07 -15.98
CA GLU A 100 -0.47 0.90 -15.42
C GLU A 100 0.05 0.56 -14.01
N LEU A 101 1.37 0.59 -13.81
CA LEU A 101 2.00 0.30 -12.52
C LEU A 101 1.59 1.35 -11.47
N THR A 102 1.61 2.63 -11.83
CA THR A 102 1.26 3.75 -10.95
C THR A 102 -0.22 3.72 -10.60
N GLU A 103 -1.10 3.55 -11.60
CA GLU A 103 -2.55 3.46 -11.41
C GLU A 103 -2.90 2.28 -10.47
N LYS A 104 -2.32 1.10 -10.69
CA LYS A 104 -2.57 -0.07 -9.84
C LYS A 104 -1.94 0.05 -8.45
N ALA A 105 -0.80 0.72 -8.32
CA ALA A 105 -0.16 0.97 -7.03
C ALA A 105 -0.95 1.97 -6.17
N ALA A 106 -1.60 2.96 -6.79
CA ALA A 106 -2.42 3.97 -6.10
C ALA A 106 -3.80 3.44 -5.66
N LYS A 107 -4.31 2.38 -6.31
CA LYS A 107 -5.64 1.83 -5.98
C LYS A 107 -5.70 1.29 -4.55
N ILE A 108 -6.69 1.77 -3.83
CA ILE A 108 -7.05 1.31 -2.49
C ILE A 108 -7.68 -0.09 -2.58
N SER A 109 -7.38 -0.95 -1.60
CA SER A 109 -7.94 -2.30 -1.50
C SER A 109 -9.38 -2.25 -0.99
N PHE A 110 -10.32 -2.69 -1.83
CA PHE A 110 -11.72 -2.83 -1.45
C PHE A 110 -11.90 -3.88 -0.36
N ALA A 111 -11.11 -4.96 -0.39
CA ALA A 111 -11.16 -6.00 0.64
C ALA A 111 -10.86 -5.44 2.03
N LYS A 112 -9.93 -4.49 2.15
CA LYS A 112 -9.61 -3.87 3.45
C LYS A 112 -10.66 -2.85 3.87
N TRP A 113 -10.96 -1.89 2.99
CA TRP A 113 -11.78 -0.74 3.38
C TRP A 113 -13.28 -1.00 3.30
N GLY A 114 -13.73 -1.77 2.31
CA GLY A 114 -15.13 -2.16 2.17
C GLY A 114 -15.58 -3.08 3.31
N THR A 115 -14.72 -4.00 3.77
CA THR A 115 -15.05 -4.87 4.91
C THR A 115 -15.01 -4.13 6.23
N LEU A 116 -14.08 -3.19 6.40
CA LEU A 116 -14.04 -2.31 7.56
C LEU A 116 -15.33 -1.47 7.67
N ALA A 117 -15.78 -0.88 6.55
CA ALA A 117 -17.02 -0.13 6.51
C ALA A 117 -18.25 -1.00 6.83
N LEU A 118 -18.31 -2.22 6.27
CA LEU A 118 -19.38 -3.17 6.57
C LEU A 118 -19.38 -3.63 8.03
N ALA A 119 -18.21 -3.93 8.59
CA ALA A 119 -18.06 -4.33 9.98
C ALA A 119 -18.50 -3.20 10.93
N LEU A 120 -18.16 -1.95 10.61
CA LEU A 120 -18.59 -0.78 11.37
C LEU A 120 -20.10 -0.58 11.29
N LEU A 121 -20.69 -0.70 10.10
CA LEU A 121 -22.14 -0.59 9.91
C LEU A 121 -22.90 -1.67 10.69
N LEU A 122 -22.48 -2.93 10.58
CA LEU A 122 -23.09 -4.04 11.31
C LEU A 122 -22.89 -3.91 12.83
N GLY A 123 -21.71 -3.47 13.26
CA GLY A 123 -21.41 -3.21 14.66
C GLY A 123 -22.30 -2.11 15.25
N VAL A 124 -22.51 -1.01 14.53
CA VAL A 124 -23.44 0.06 14.93
C VAL A 124 -24.88 -0.43 14.96
N GLY A 125 -25.30 -1.22 13.97
CA GLY A 125 -26.65 -1.81 13.95
C GLY A 125 -26.90 -2.74 15.13
N LEU A 126 -25.93 -3.62 15.42
CA LEU A 126 -25.98 -4.54 16.55
C LEU A 126 -25.95 -3.79 17.88
N PHE A 127 -25.10 -2.77 18.02
CA PHE A 127 -25.08 -1.90 19.19
C PHE A 127 -26.37 -1.08 19.34
N SER A 128 -27.00 -0.61 18.26
CA SER A 128 -28.24 0.16 18.35
C SER A 128 -29.43 -0.71 18.74
N TYR A 129 -29.47 -1.95 18.23
CA TYR A 129 -30.52 -2.92 18.55
C TYR A 129 -30.42 -3.40 20.00
N PHE A 130 -29.21 -3.76 20.44
CA PHE A 130 -28.95 -4.30 21.78
C PHE A 130 -28.59 -3.21 22.83
N GLY A 131 -28.24 -2.01 22.42
CA GLY A 131 -27.88 -0.89 23.30
C GLY A 131 -29.08 -0.16 23.90
N GLN A 132 -30.31 -0.56 23.58
CA GLN A 132 -31.52 -0.07 24.24
C GLN A 132 -31.64 -0.68 25.65
N VAL A 133 -30.72 -0.31 26.54
CA VAL A 133 -30.81 -0.61 27.98
C VAL A 133 -31.94 0.25 28.56
N THR A 134 -33.10 -0.34 28.72
CA THR A 134 -34.23 0.31 29.42
C THR A 134 -34.23 -0.12 30.89
N ARG A 135 -34.16 0.87 31.78
CA ARG A 135 -34.44 0.67 33.21
C ARG A 135 -35.92 0.33 33.37
N THR A 136 -36.21 -0.62 34.25
CA THR A 136 -37.55 -0.81 34.78
C THR A 136 -37.85 0.40 35.67
N GLU A 137 -38.58 1.39 35.15
CA GLU A 137 -39.12 2.44 36.01
C GLU A 137 -40.46 1.98 36.56
N GLU A 138 -40.49 1.64 37.84
CA GLU A 138 -41.75 1.55 38.59
C GLU A 138 -42.33 2.97 38.71
N THR A 139 -43.24 3.33 37.81
CA THR A 139 -43.99 4.57 37.94
C THR A 139 -45.20 4.30 38.82
N ILE A 140 -45.23 4.90 40.00
CA ILE A 140 -46.39 4.82 40.91
C ILE A 140 -47.44 5.81 40.43
N ILE A 141 -48.52 5.32 39.81
CA ILE A 141 -49.61 6.16 39.31
C ILE A 141 -50.74 6.18 40.35
N PRO A 142 -51.18 7.36 40.83
CA PRO A 142 -52.33 7.45 41.72
C PRO A 142 -53.62 7.14 40.96
N LYS A 143 -54.40 6.18 41.46
CA LYS A 143 -55.74 5.82 40.97
C LYS A 143 -56.75 6.01 42.10
N VAL A 144 -58.01 6.27 41.76
CA VAL A 144 -59.13 6.38 42.70
C VAL A 144 -59.73 5.00 42.91
N GLU A 145 -59.57 4.44 44.10
CA GLU A 145 -60.17 3.17 44.51
C GLU A 145 -61.52 3.42 45.19
N ILE A 146 -62.54 2.68 44.78
CA ILE A 146 -63.90 2.82 45.33
C ILE A 146 -64.07 1.93 46.56
N THR A 147 -64.42 2.56 47.69
CA THR A 147 -64.55 1.90 49.00
C THR A 147 -66.00 1.64 49.42
N ALA A 148 -66.98 2.18 48.70
CA ALA A 148 -68.40 1.92 48.98
C ALA A 148 -68.81 0.51 48.51
N SER A 149 -69.29 -0.32 49.44
CA SER A 149 -69.76 -1.69 49.18
C SER A 149 -70.99 -1.75 48.25
N SER A 150 -71.81 -0.70 48.24
CA SER A 150 -72.97 -0.56 47.33
C SER A 150 -72.61 -0.06 45.92
N GLY A 151 -71.33 0.22 45.66
CA GLY A 151 -70.89 0.97 44.47
C GLY A 151 -71.19 2.47 44.56
N ILE A 152 -70.67 3.23 43.60
CA ILE A 152 -70.81 4.69 43.52
C ILE A 152 -71.26 5.14 42.12
N LYS A 153 -72.10 6.18 42.07
CA LYS A 153 -72.53 6.83 40.83
C LYS A 153 -71.49 7.87 40.38
N ILE A 154 -71.08 7.80 39.13
CA ILE A 154 -70.19 8.75 38.44
C ILE A 154 -71.05 9.86 37.84
N ARG A 155 -70.69 11.12 38.05
CA ARG A 155 -71.50 12.29 37.63
C ARG A 155 -70.78 13.19 36.65
N GLN A 156 -71.54 13.91 35.81
CA GLN A 156 -70.98 14.86 34.83
C GLN A 156 -70.37 16.12 35.46
N GLN A 157 -70.82 16.48 36.66
CA GLN A 157 -70.40 17.66 37.40
C GLN A 157 -70.17 17.30 38.88
N PRO A 158 -69.34 18.05 39.61
CA PRO A 158 -69.05 17.82 41.02
C PRO A 158 -70.19 18.31 41.93
N ASP A 159 -71.41 17.85 41.66
CA ASP A 159 -72.64 18.22 42.34
C ASP A 159 -73.47 16.94 42.64
N PRO A 160 -73.98 16.74 43.87
CA PRO A 160 -74.87 15.62 44.20
C PRO A 160 -76.14 15.52 43.35
N GLU A 161 -76.61 16.59 42.72
CA GLU A 161 -77.80 16.59 41.86
C GLU A 161 -77.48 16.42 40.36
N ALA A 162 -76.20 16.45 39.98
CA ALA A 162 -75.79 16.35 38.59
C ALA A 162 -76.16 15.01 37.94
N PRO A 163 -76.41 14.98 36.61
CA PRO A 163 -76.72 13.76 35.87
C PRO A 163 -75.68 12.66 36.08
N VAL A 164 -76.17 11.45 36.32
CA VAL A 164 -75.35 10.25 36.51
C VAL A 164 -74.94 9.71 35.15
N VAL A 165 -73.63 9.67 34.89
CA VAL A 165 -73.04 9.14 33.64
C VAL A 165 -72.88 7.64 33.69
N GLY A 166 -72.66 7.10 34.89
CA GLY A 166 -72.43 5.68 35.09
C GLY A 166 -72.30 5.32 36.56
N SER A 167 -71.92 4.08 36.82
CA SER A 167 -71.67 3.59 38.18
C SER A 167 -70.42 2.73 38.19
N ALA A 168 -69.68 2.77 39.28
CA ALA A 168 -68.51 1.95 39.49
C ALA A 168 -68.64 1.16 40.79
N ILE A 169 -68.19 -0.09 40.76
CA ILE A 169 -68.38 -1.09 41.81
C ILE A 169 -67.28 -1.00 42.87
N TYR A 170 -67.54 -1.59 44.05
CA TYR A 170 -66.54 -1.73 45.11
C TYR A 170 -65.23 -2.34 44.58
N GLY A 171 -64.08 -1.76 44.95
CA GLY A 171 -62.76 -2.24 44.56
C GLY A 171 -62.31 -1.85 43.14
N SER A 172 -63.15 -1.15 42.37
CA SER A 172 -62.73 -0.65 41.05
C SER A 172 -61.73 0.51 41.19
N MET A 173 -60.73 0.51 40.31
CA MET A 173 -59.63 1.46 40.26
C MET A 173 -59.83 2.38 39.04
N LEU A 174 -60.09 3.65 39.30
CA LEU A 174 -60.37 4.65 38.30
C LEU A 174 -59.15 5.60 38.14
N PRO A 175 -58.88 6.16 36.96
CA PRO A 175 -57.81 7.15 36.83
C PRO A 175 -58.07 8.36 37.74
N LEU A 176 -57.01 8.96 38.30
CA LEU A 176 -57.13 10.23 39.02
C LEU A 176 -56.74 11.37 38.08
N THR A 177 -57.72 12.19 37.69
CA THR A 177 -57.53 13.38 36.83
C THR A 177 -57.42 14.64 37.66
N ASP A 178 -58.22 14.78 38.73
CA ASP A 178 -58.18 15.94 39.63
C ASP A 178 -58.50 15.53 41.07
N SER A 179 -57.74 16.05 42.03
CA SER A 179 -57.93 15.82 43.47
C SER A 179 -58.17 17.12 44.25
N THR A 180 -58.09 18.28 43.61
CA THR A 180 -58.12 19.60 44.25
C THR A 180 -59.52 20.01 44.72
N MET A 181 -60.57 19.49 44.08
CA MET A 181 -61.95 19.84 44.39
C MET A 181 -62.38 19.36 45.79
N ASN A 182 -63.17 20.18 46.48
CA ASN A 182 -63.68 19.80 47.79
C ASN A 182 -64.73 18.69 47.64
N HIS A 183 -64.62 17.62 48.42
CA HIS A 183 -65.52 16.44 48.42
C HIS A 183 -65.64 15.61 47.13
N TRP A 184 -64.95 15.95 46.03
CA TRP A 184 -65.00 15.21 44.74
C TRP A 184 -63.61 14.86 44.18
N TYR A 185 -63.47 13.67 43.60
CA TYR A 185 -62.35 13.29 42.74
C TYR A 185 -62.78 13.34 41.27
N GLY A 186 -61.97 13.97 40.43
CA GLY A 186 -62.08 13.90 38.98
C GLY A 186 -61.46 12.60 38.49
N VAL A 187 -62.24 11.80 37.76
CA VAL A 187 -61.84 10.47 37.31
C VAL A 187 -61.48 10.44 35.82
N SER A 188 -62.23 11.14 34.99
CA SER A 188 -61.94 11.32 33.56
C SER A 188 -62.46 12.68 33.11
N THR A 189 -62.28 13.03 31.83
CA THR A 189 -62.74 14.32 31.29
C THR A 189 -64.25 14.50 31.50
N GLY A 190 -64.62 15.37 32.45
CA GLY A 190 -66.00 15.67 32.80
C GLY A 190 -66.72 14.58 33.63
N GLN A 191 -65.98 13.77 34.39
CA GLN A 191 -66.57 12.74 35.27
C GLN A 191 -66.02 12.81 36.69
N TYR A 192 -66.92 12.83 37.67
CA TYR A 192 -66.59 13.03 39.08
C TYR A 192 -67.19 11.95 39.99
N VAL A 193 -66.46 11.63 41.05
CA VAL A 193 -66.82 10.65 42.08
C VAL A 193 -66.63 11.27 43.47
N SER A 194 -67.52 10.98 44.42
CA SER A 194 -67.44 11.55 45.77
C SER A 194 -66.26 10.99 46.58
N LYS A 195 -65.48 11.89 47.21
CA LYS A 195 -64.36 11.56 48.12
C LYS A 195 -64.80 10.76 49.35
N LYS A 196 -66.07 10.87 49.77
CA LYS A 196 -66.59 10.15 50.94
C LYS A 196 -66.53 8.63 50.78
N PHE A 197 -66.53 8.16 49.54
CA PHE A 197 -66.71 6.75 49.16
C PHE A 197 -65.59 6.23 48.25
N ALA A 198 -64.50 6.98 48.17
CA ALA A 198 -63.35 6.63 47.37
C ALA A 198 -62.06 7.11 48.05
N ARG A 199 -60.94 6.44 47.78
CA ARG A 199 -59.61 6.82 48.28
C ARG A 199 -58.58 6.80 47.16
N ILE A 200 -57.48 7.52 47.34
CA ILE A 200 -56.37 7.46 46.39
C ILE A 200 -55.53 6.21 46.72
N ALA A 201 -55.51 5.25 45.81
CA ALA A 201 -54.63 4.09 45.84
C ALA A 201 -53.43 4.33 44.91
N ARG A 202 -52.24 3.97 45.39
CA ARG A 202 -51.01 4.06 44.61
C ARG A 202 -50.76 2.69 43.99
N VAL A 203 -50.96 2.57 42.68
CA VAL A 203 -50.82 1.30 41.96
C VAL A 203 -49.49 1.31 41.19
N PRO A 204 -48.59 0.34 41.42
CA PRO A 204 -47.38 0.21 40.61
C PRO A 204 -47.79 -0.23 39.20
N GLU A 205 -47.46 0.58 38.20
CA GLU A 205 -47.67 0.23 36.81
C GLU A 205 -46.31 -0.16 36.20
N VAL A 206 -46.16 -1.45 35.88
CA VAL A 206 -44.92 -1.99 35.31
C VAL A 206 -44.99 -1.86 33.79
N LYS A 207 -44.22 -0.93 33.20
CA LYS A 207 -44.01 -0.92 31.75
C LYS A 207 -42.90 -1.91 31.40
N GLN A 208 -43.28 -3.02 30.77
CA GLN A 208 -42.34 -4.03 30.29
C GLN A 208 -41.77 -3.62 28.92
N TYR A 209 -40.44 -3.48 28.85
CA TYR A 209 -39.68 -3.41 27.60
C TYR A 209 -38.59 -4.49 27.63
N LEU A 210 -38.23 -5.02 26.45
CA LEU A 210 -37.31 -6.17 26.31
C LEU A 210 -35.95 -5.90 26.96
N ARG A 211 -35.50 -6.78 27.87
CA ARG A 211 -34.17 -6.72 28.53
C ARG A 211 -33.14 -7.58 27.77
N LEU A 212 -31.91 -7.08 27.64
CA LEU A 212 -30.78 -7.84 27.08
C LEU A 212 -30.47 -9.15 27.82
N ASP A 213 -30.67 -9.15 29.14
CA ASP A 213 -30.39 -10.28 30.02
C ASP A 213 -31.30 -11.49 29.77
N GLU A 214 -32.45 -11.30 29.12
CA GLU A 214 -33.43 -12.37 28.96
C GLU A 214 -33.07 -13.35 27.84
N GLN A 215 -32.23 -12.96 26.87
CA GLN A 215 -31.86 -13.81 25.73
C GLN A 215 -30.44 -13.53 25.18
N PRO A 216 -29.36 -13.86 25.94
CA PRO A 216 -27.98 -13.68 25.46
C PRO A 216 -27.68 -14.46 24.17
N GLY A 217 -28.41 -15.54 23.89
CA GLY A 217 -28.28 -16.32 22.65
C GLY A 217 -28.60 -15.51 21.38
N LEU A 218 -29.56 -14.58 21.43
CA LEU A 218 -29.91 -13.73 20.28
C LEU A 218 -28.77 -12.77 19.92
N PHE A 219 -28.06 -12.25 20.92
CA PHE A 219 -26.88 -11.41 20.69
C PHE A 219 -25.76 -12.20 20.01
N TRP A 220 -25.40 -13.37 20.56
CA TRP A 220 -24.31 -14.18 20.02
C TRP A 220 -24.62 -14.74 18.63
N THR A 221 -25.87 -15.11 18.35
CA THR A 221 -26.30 -15.52 17.00
C THR A 221 -26.27 -14.36 16.01
N GLY A 222 -26.75 -13.17 16.39
CA GLY A 222 -26.63 -11.96 15.58
C GLY A 222 -25.18 -11.57 15.29
N LEU A 223 -24.30 -11.67 16.29
CA LEU A 223 -22.87 -11.42 16.15
C LEU A 223 -22.22 -12.43 15.19
N ALA A 224 -22.54 -13.72 15.35
CA ALA A 224 -22.04 -14.78 14.47
C ALA A 224 -22.46 -14.54 13.01
N PHE A 225 -23.72 -14.14 12.77
CA PHE A 225 -24.20 -13.79 11.43
C PHE A 225 -23.48 -12.57 10.84
N CYS A 226 -23.24 -11.54 11.66
CA CYS A 226 -22.49 -10.36 11.24
C CYS A 226 -21.04 -10.73 10.86
N LEU A 227 -20.37 -11.56 11.67
CA LEU A 227 -19.01 -12.04 11.37
C LEU A 227 -18.98 -12.88 10.09
N ALA A 228 -19.96 -13.76 9.88
CA ALA A 228 -20.09 -14.55 8.67
C ALA A 228 -20.31 -13.66 7.43
N ALA A 229 -21.15 -12.62 7.53
CA ALA A 229 -21.38 -11.65 6.47
C ALA A 229 -20.12 -10.85 6.13
N VAL A 230 -19.36 -10.37 7.13
CA VAL A 230 -18.09 -9.67 6.93
C VAL A 230 -17.06 -10.59 6.26
N LEU A 231 -16.97 -11.86 6.69
CA LEU A 231 -16.07 -12.84 6.08
C LEU A 231 -16.44 -13.13 4.61
N ALA A 232 -17.73 -13.32 4.31
CA ALA A 232 -18.21 -13.52 2.96
C ALA A 232 -17.91 -12.31 2.06
N ALA A 233 -18.17 -11.09 2.56
CA ALA A 233 -17.84 -9.85 1.88
C ALA A 233 -16.33 -9.71 1.65
N TYR A 234 -15.49 -10.06 2.64
CA TYR A 234 -14.04 -10.06 2.50
C TYR A 234 -13.58 -10.99 1.39
N ILE A 235 -14.07 -12.23 1.35
CA ILE A 235 -13.71 -13.20 0.31
C ILE A 235 -14.12 -12.69 -1.08
N TYR A 236 -15.33 -12.14 -1.20
CA TYR A 236 -15.83 -11.57 -2.45
C TYR A 236 -15.00 -10.38 -2.93
N LEU A 237 -14.79 -9.38 -2.06
CA LEU A 237 -14.01 -8.18 -2.36
C LEU A 237 -12.52 -8.50 -2.62
N ALA A 238 -11.94 -9.46 -1.90
CA ALA A 238 -10.58 -9.93 -2.13
C ALA A 238 -10.41 -10.57 -3.51
N ARG A 239 -11.44 -11.27 -4.03
CA ARG A 239 -11.42 -11.79 -5.42
C ARG A 239 -11.46 -10.66 -6.44
N ILE A 240 -12.24 -9.61 -6.19
CA ILE A 240 -12.28 -8.41 -7.05
C ILE A 240 -10.94 -7.68 -7.03
N ASP A 241 -10.39 -7.42 -5.85
CA ASP A 241 -9.08 -6.78 -5.68
C ASP A 241 -7.98 -7.57 -6.37
N LYS A 242 -8.00 -8.90 -6.27
CA LYS A 242 -7.05 -9.76 -6.99
C LYS A 242 -7.11 -9.55 -8.51
N ARG A 243 -8.27 -9.26 -9.10
CA ARG A 243 -8.39 -8.95 -10.53
C ARG A 243 -7.96 -7.53 -10.86
N ARG A 244 -8.32 -6.56 -10.01
CA ARG A 244 -8.06 -5.12 -10.23
C ARG A 244 -6.61 -4.71 -10.00
N LEU A 245 -5.98 -5.24 -8.96
CA LEU A 245 -4.69 -4.78 -8.47
C LEU A 245 -3.52 -5.59 -9.03
N THR A 246 -3.75 -6.84 -9.46
CA THR A 246 -2.67 -7.70 -9.96
C THR A 246 -2.13 -7.17 -11.28
N LEU A 247 -0.81 -7.02 -11.34
CA LEU A 247 -0.06 -6.80 -12.57
C LEU A 247 0.78 -8.06 -12.79
N GLU A 248 0.58 -8.78 -13.89
CA GLU A 248 1.28 -10.04 -14.16
C GLU A 248 2.23 -9.85 -15.35
N ILE A 249 3.53 -10.02 -15.11
CA ILE A 249 4.59 -9.94 -16.12
C ILE A 249 5.31 -11.28 -16.14
N ASN A 250 5.08 -12.06 -17.19
CA ASN A 250 5.72 -13.35 -17.37
C ASN A 250 6.74 -13.27 -18.50
N TYR A 251 7.98 -13.64 -18.19
CA TYR A 251 9.07 -13.75 -19.14
C TYR A 251 9.15 -15.18 -19.68
N GLU A 252 9.12 -15.33 -20.99
CA GLU A 252 9.40 -16.61 -21.66
C GLU A 252 10.78 -16.51 -22.30
N PHE A 253 11.78 -17.16 -21.70
CA PHE A 253 13.14 -17.23 -22.23
C PHE A 253 13.32 -18.50 -23.07
N ASN A 254 14.15 -18.44 -24.12
CA ASN A 254 14.79 -19.64 -24.66
C ASN A 254 15.96 -20.06 -23.75
N ASP A 255 16.53 -21.24 -23.99
CA ASP A 255 17.59 -21.78 -23.13
C ASP A 255 18.81 -20.83 -23.03
N ASP A 256 19.19 -20.18 -24.14
CA ASP A 256 20.29 -19.22 -24.17
C ASP A 256 20.02 -17.98 -23.29
N LEU A 257 18.83 -17.36 -23.42
CA LEU A 257 18.48 -16.19 -22.61
C LEU A 257 18.23 -16.55 -21.14
N ALA A 258 17.78 -17.76 -20.85
CA ALA A 258 17.64 -18.22 -19.48
C ALA A 258 19.02 -18.27 -18.78
N GLN A 259 20.05 -18.72 -19.50
CA GLN A 259 21.43 -18.69 -19.01
C GLN A 259 21.94 -17.26 -18.83
N VAL A 260 21.75 -16.39 -19.83
CA VAL A 260 22.13 -14.95 -19.73
C VAL A 260 21.47 -14.29 -18.52
N HIS A 261 20.18 -14.57 -18.29
CA HIS A 261 19.46 -14.03 -17.13
C HIS A 261 19.99 -14.60 -15.81
N ALA A 262 20.32 -15.89 -15.75
CA ALA A 262 20.93 -16.49 -14.56
C ALA A 262 22.29 -15.85 -14.24
N ASP A 263 23.11 -15.59 -15.26
CA ASP A 263 24.41 -14.93 -15.10
C ASP A 263 24.26 -13.46 -14.71
N PHE A 264 23.25 -12.76 -15.24
CA PHE A 264 22.87 -11.41 -14.82
C PHE A 264 22.57 -11.35 -13.31
N LEU A 265 21.77 -12.28 -12.80
CA LEU A 265 21.45 -12.37 -11.36
C LEU A 265 22.68 -12.70 -10.52
N LYS A 266 23.53 -13.62 -11.00
CA LYS A 266 24.78 -13.98 -10.34
C LYS A 266 25.74 -12.79 -10.28
N ALA A 267 25.84 -12.02 -11.37
CA ALA A 267 26.66 -10.82 -11.46
C ALA A 267 26.16 -9.75 -10.49
N PHE A 268 24.84 -9.51 -10.39
CA PHE A 268 24.29 -8.61 -9.39
C PHE A 268 24.58 -9.08 -7.97
N GLY A 269 24.47 -10.39 -7.72
CA GLY A 269 24.73 -11.00 -6.41
C GLY A 269 26.14 -10.76 -5.88
N GLN A 270 27.11 -10.42 -6.73
CA GLN A 270 28.47 -10.08 -6.28
C GLN A 270 28.52 -8.86 -5.34
N ILE A 271 27.50 -7.99 -5.38
CA ILE A 271 27.38 -6.85 -4.48
C ILE A 271 27.34 -7.27 -2.99
N SER A 272 26.81 -8.46 -2.68
CA SER A 272 26.74 -8.95 -1.29
C SER A 272 28.10 -9.30 -0.71
N ASN A 273 29.13 -9.42 -1.55
CA ASN A 273 30.50 -9.66 -1.11
C ASN A 273 31.21 -8.37 -0.64
N SER A 274 30.55 -7.21 -0.77
CA SER A 274 31.05 -5.93 -0.28
C SER A 274 30.54 -5.67 1.13
N HIS A 275 31.44 -5.43 2.08
CA HIS A 275 31.12 -5.17 3.48
C HIS A 275 30.35 -3.86 3.66
N ARG A 276 30.68 -2.84 2.85
CA ARG A 276 29.92 -1.59 2.78
C ARG A 276 29.56 -1.27 1.34
N VAL A 277 28.34 -0.76 1.17
CA VAL A 277 27.84 -0.21 -0.08
C VAL A 277 27.19 1.12 0.25
N TRP A 278 27.58 2.17 -0.48
CA TRP A 278 27.12 3.53 -0.22
C TRP A 278 26.50 4.16 -1.46
N GLN A 279 25.60 5.11 -1.23
CA GLN A 279 25.18 6.10 -2.22
C GLN A 279 25.92 7.41 -1.94
N TYR A 280 26.42 8.07 -2.99
CA TYR A 280 26.91 9.46 -2.89
C TYR A 280 25.74 10.44 -3.05
N LEU A 281 25.67 11.43 -2.15
CA LEU A 281 24.61 12.44 -2.14
C LEU A 281 25.10 13.77 -2.72
N HIS A 282 26.26 14.23 -2.25
CA HIS A 282 26.84 15.52 -2.62
C HIS A 282 28.35 15.41 -2.74
N SER A 283 28.92 16.16 -3.66
CA SER A 283 30.37 16.36 -3.79
C SER A 283 30.68 17.86 -3.74
N GLU A 284 31.53 18.25 -2.80
CA GLU A 284 31.96 19.63 -2.59
C GLU A 284 33.48 19.74 -2.78
N ARG A 285 33.93 20.75 -3.54
CA ARG A 285 35.37 20.97 -3.74
C ARG A 285 35.99 21.57 -2.49
N ILE A 286 37.07 20.96 -2.00
CA ILE A 286 37.81 21.46 -0.86
C ILE A 286 38.90 22.45 -1.32
N ASN A 287 38.84 23.67 -0.80
CA ASN A 287 39.85 24.69 -1.04
C ASN A 287 41.10 24.51 -0.17
N ASP A 288 40.92 24.24 1.14
CA ASP A 288 42.04 23.98 2.06
C ASP A 288 42.40 22.49 2.11
N ARG A 289 43.13 22.00 1.10
CA ARG A 289 43.57 20.61 1.06
C ARG A 289 44.52 20.24 2.21
N ARG A 290 45.24 21.22 2.78
CA ARG A 290 46.26 20.95 3.82
C ARG A 290 45.63 20.48 5.11
N ARG A 291 44.46 21.02 5.46
CA ARG A 291 43.70 20.62 6.65
C ARG A 291 42.74 19.46 6.43
N ASN A 292 42.66 18.96 5.20
CA ASN A 292 41.75 17.89 4.80
C ASN A 292 42.52 16.71 4.18
N ALA A 293 43.66 16.35 4.77
CA ALA A 293 44.45 15.19 4.37
C ALA A 293 44.83 15.12 2.87
N GLY A 294 44.92 16.27 2.20
CA GLY A 294 45.21 16.36 0.77
C GLY A 294 44.03 16.07 -0.16
N ALA A 295 42.82 15.85 0.37
CA ALA A 295 41.62 15.58 -0.42
C ALA A 295 41.23 16.77 -1.32
N SER A 296 40.85 16.48 -2.56
CA SER A 296 40.36 17.50 -3.50
C SER A 296 38.87 17.81 -3.32
N ASN A 297 38.07 16.83 -2.91
CA ASN A 297 36.63 16.95 -2.72
C ASN A 297 36.21 16.28 -1.41
N ALA A 298 35.22 16.87 -0.74
CA ALA A 298 34.46 16.26 0.35
C ALA A 298 33.22 15.59 -0.25
N ILE A 299 33.02 14.30 0.07
CA ILE A 299 31.89 13.53 -0.45
C ILE A 299 30.98 13.15 0.71
N SER A 300 29.72 13.57 0.63
CA SER A 300 28.68 13.09 1.53
C SER A 300 28.14 11.78 0.98
N ARG A 301 28.21 10.71 1.78
CA ARG A 301 27.73 9.38 1.41
C ARG A 301 26.95 8.76 2.55
N ILE A 302 25.99 7.91 2.22
CA ILE A 302 25.19 7.14 3.17
C ILE A 302 25.18 5.67 2.78
N GLY A 303 24.96 4.77 3.74
CA GLY A 303 24.73 3.36 3.42
C GLY A 303 23.45 3.20 2.59
N LEU A 304 23.40 2.16 1.77
CA LEU A 304 22.18 1.82 1.05
C LEU A 304 21.03 1.46 2.02
N GLY A 305 19.81 1.85 1.66
CA GLY A 305 18.58 1.50 2.38
C GLY A 305 18.20 0.02 2.23
N GLY A 306 18.80 -0.70 1.28
CA GLY A 306 18.73 -2.16 1.21
C GLY A 306 19.23 -2.72 -0.12
N VAL A 307 19.60 -4.00 -0.11
CA VAL A 307 19.97 -4.76 -1.31
C VAL A 307 19.23 -6.09 -1.28
N SER A 308 18.67 -6.51 -2.41
CA SER A 308 18.00 -7.80 -2.52
C SER A 308 18.12 -8.37 -3.92
N LEU A 309 18.31 -9.69 -4.02
CA LEU A 309 18.28 -10.40 -5.30
C LEU A 309 16.86 -10.54 -5.86
N ASN A 310 15.84 -10.37 -5.03
CA ASN A 310 14.45 -10.50 -5.45
C ASN A 310 13.52 -9.62 -4.60
N ARG A 311 13.23 -8.42 -5.08
CA ARG A 311 12.23 -7.54 -4.48
C ARG A 311 11.38 -6.90 -5.57
N LYS A 312 10.07 -6.93 -5.39
CA LYS A 312 9.13 -6.38 -6.35
C LYS A 312 8.78 -4.92 -6.00
N PRO A 313 8.57 -4.04 -7.00
CA PRO A 313 8.17 -2.65 -6.78
C PRO A 313 6.82 -2.50 -6.07
N THR A 314 5.92 -3.46 -6.27
CA THR A 314 4.61 -3.49 -5.59
C THR A 314 4.27 -4.91 -5.18
N ARG A 315 3.47 -5.04 -4.11
CA ARG A 315 3.00 -6.35 -3.61
C ARG A 315 2.09 -7.09 -4.61
N HIS A 316 1.47 -6.35 -5.53
CA HIS A 316 0.54 -6.90 -6.51
C HIS A 316 1.20 -7.27 -7.84
N LEU A 317 2.49 -6.95 -8.01
CA LEU A 317 3.26 -7.44 -9.14
C LEU A 317 3.52 -8.95 -9.01
N GLN A 318 3.10 -9.71 -10.00
CA GLN A 318 3.39 -11.11 -10.17
C GLN A 318 4.32 -11.26 -11.35
N THR A 319 5.46 -11.89 -11.11
CA THR A 319 6.42 -12.22 -12.15
C THR A 319 7.08 -13.54 -11.83
N ASN A 320 7.51 -14.25 -12.87
CA ASN A 320 8.21 -15.53 -12.79
C ASN A 320 9.73 -15.37 -12.68
N VAL A 321 10.26 -14.15 -12.77
CA VAL A 321 11.70 -13.89 -12.62
C VAL A 321 11.99 -13.12 -11.32
N PRO A 322 13.11 -13.40 -10.65
CA PRO A 322 13.57 -12.56 -9.55
C PRO A 322 13.98 -11.18 -10.07
N ILE A 323 13.68 -10.13 -9.29
CA ILE A 323 14.01 -8.75 -9.62
C ILE A 323 15.07 -8.23 -8.66
N PRO A 324 16.33 -8.06 -9.11
CA PRO A 324 17.36 -7.37 -8.34
C PRO A 324 16.92 -5.97 -7.92
N TYR A 325 17.28 -5.60 -6.70
CA TYR A 325 16.83 -4.38 -6.05
C TYR A 325 17.95 -3.67 -5.30
N LEU A 326 18.02 -2.35 -5.48
CA LEU A 326 18.83 -1.43 -4.70
C LEU A 326 17.96 -0.32 -4.12
N GLY A 327 17.93 -0.22 -2.79
CA GLY A 327 17.33 0.88 -2.06
C GLY A 327 18.35 1.97 -1.81
N LEU A 328 18.15 3.13 -2.42
CA LEU A 328 18.90 4.36 -2.13
C LEU A 328 18.16 5.16 -1.03
N ARG A 329 18.55 6.41 -0.77
CA ARG A 329 17.91 7.25 0.27
C ARG A 329 16.41 7.41 0.08
N ASN A 330 16.03 7.94 -1.08
CA ASN A 330 14.65 8.29 -1.45
C ASN A 330 14.24 7.65 -2.79
N THR A 331 15.12 6.85 -3.37
CA THR A 331 14.97 6.25 -4.70
C THR A 331 15.14 4.75 -4.57
N GLU A 332 14.25 3.98 -5.15
CA GLU A 332 14.34 2.52 -5.19
C GLU A 332 14.55 2.08 -6.65
N LEU A 333 15.59 1.30 -6.89
CA LEU A 333 15.96 0.78 -8.21
C LEU A 333 15.60 -0.69 -8.30
N TYR A 334 14.83 -1.05 -9.32
CA TYR A 334 14.38 -2.41 -9.62
C TYR A 334 14.84 -2.79 -11.02
N PHE A 335 15.74 -3.75 -11.13
CA PHE A 335 16.35 -4.13 -12.40
C PHE A 335 15.55 -5.26 -13.04
N PHE A 336 14.66 -4.94 -13.97
CA PHE A 336 13.97 -5.94 -14.78
C PHE A 336 14.91 -6.43 -15.90
N PRO A 337 14.63 -7.58 -16.53
CA PRO A 337 15.48 -8.11 -17.61
C PRO A 337 15.76 -7.12 -18.75
N GLU A 338 14.82 -6.21 -19.03
CA GLU A 338 14.89 -5.27 -20.15
C GLU A 338 15.04 -3.79 -19.74
N ARG A 339 14.72 -3.43 -18.49
CA ARG A 339 14.69 -2.02 -18.09
C ARG A 339 14.94 -1.82 -16.61
N LEU A 340 15.42 -0.63 -16.26
CA LEU A 340 15.47 -0.16 -14.89
C LEU A 340 14.14 0.50 -14.54
N VAL A 341 13.45 0.01 -13.51
CA VAL A 341 12.28 0.65 -12.91
C VAL A 341 12.71 1.39 -11.65
N ILE A 342 12.34 2.65 -11.55
CA ILE A 342 12.69 3.56 -10.46
C ILE A 342 11.41 3.90 -9.70
N ARG A 343 11.44 3.81 -8.37
CA ARG A 343 10.34 4.28 -7.51
C ARG A 343 10.83 5.39 -6.59
N ARG A 344 10.12 6.53 -6.57
CA ARG A 344 10.36 7.66 -5.65
C ARG A 344 9.00 8.17 -5.18
N ASN A 345 8.79 8.31 -3.87
CA ASN A 345 7.54 8.82 -3.29
C ASN A 345 6.26 8.17 -3.86
N ASN A 346 6.29 6.85 -4.08
CA ASN A 346 5.19 6.07 -4.66
C ASN A 346 4.82 6.40 -6.13
N GLN A 347 5.64 7.21 -6.81
CA GLN A 347 5.63 7.39 -8.26
C GLN A 347 6.68 6.47 -8.88
N PHE A 348 6.45 6.09 -10.13
CA PHE A 348 7.32 5.18 -10.88
C PHE A 348 7.84 5.86 -12.14
N ALA A 349 9.05 5.48 -12.55
CA ALA A 349 9.62 5.77 -13.84
C ALA A 349 10.36 4.54 -14.36
N ALA A 350 10.56 4.45 -15.67
CA ALA A 350 11.38 3.38 -16.22
C ALA A 350 12.23 3.83 -17.41
N VAL A 351 13.43 3.28 -17.45
CA VAL A 351 14.43 3.55 -18.48
C VAL A 351 14.89 2.22 -19.06
N PHE A 352 14.79 2.06 -20.37
CA PHE A 352 15.35 0.89 -21.05
C PHE A 352 16.87 0.93 -20.99
N TYR A 353 17.52 -0.23 -20.95
CA TYR A 353 18.98 -0.30 -20.88
C TYR A 353 19.69 0.33 -22.08
N LYS A 354 19.04 0.42 -23.26
CA LYS A 354 19.54 1.20 -24.42
C LYS A 354 19.78 2.68 -24.12
N ASN A 355 19.06 3.24 -23.15
CA ASN A 355 19.08 4.66 -22.74
C ASN A 355 19.77 4.87 -21.38
N LEU A 356 20.33 3.80 -20.80
CA LEU A 356 21.00 3.83 -19.49
C LEU A 356 22.50 3.60 -19.68
N HIS A 357 23.29 4.62 -19.35
CA HIS A 357 24.74 4.57 -19.36
C HIS A 357 25.27 4.26 -17.96
N LEU A 358 25.99 3.14 -17.84
CA LEU A 358 26.67 2.76 -16.60
C LEU A 358 28.16 2.91 -16.79
N ILE A 359 28.81 3.60 -15.85
CA ILE A 359 30.26 3.78 -15.85
C ILE A 359 30.80 3.21 -14.53
N SER A 360 31.67 2.21 -14.63
CA SER A 360 32.47 1.73 -13.48
C SER A 360 33.82 2.45 -13.47
N ARG A 361 34.23 2.93 -12.30
CA ARG A 361 35.50 3.63 -12.07
C ARG A 361 36.12 3.17 -10.76
N ASP A 362 37.44 3.06 -10.72
CA ASP A 362 38.15 2.99 -9.44
C ASP A 362 38.23 4.39 -8.83
N SER A 363 37.99 4.48 -7.53
CA SER A 363 38.08 5.70 -6.75
C SER A 363 39.00 5.48 -5.55
N THR A 364 39.79 6.50 -5.21
CA THR A 364 40.59 6.49 -3.98
C THR A 364 39.93 7.39 -2.95
N PHE A 365 39.60 6.84 -1.80
CA PHE A 365 38.94 7.55 -0.71
C PHE A 365 39.83 7.60 0.52
N ILE A 366 39.91 8.76 1.17
CA ILE A 366 40.66 8.94 2.42
C ILE A 366 39.70 8.66 3.58
N GLU A 367 39.94 7.58 4.33
CA GLU A 367 39.03 7.11 5.36
C GLU A 367 39.51 7.54 6.75
N ASP A 368 39.00 8.68 7.24
CA ASP A 368 39.32 9.17 8.59
C ASP A 368 38.68 8.29 9.68
N GLY A 369 37.60 7.57 9.35
CA GLY A 369 36.90 6.67 10.27
C GLY A 369 37.41 5.22 10.26
N SER A 370 36.52 4.31 10.65
CA SER A 370 36.75 2.86 10.52
C SER A 370 36.80 2.44 9.06
N VAL A 371 37.88 1.74 8.67
CA VAL A 371 38.04 1.15 7.34
C VAL A 371 37.24 -0.16 7.26
N PRO A 372 36.49 -0.41 6.17
CA PRO A 372 35.88 -1.72 5.92
C PRO A 372 36.92 -2.84 5.83
N SER A 373 36.62 -4.02 6.36
CA SER A 373 37.57 -5.15 6.38
C SER A 373 37.92 -5.71 5.00
N ASP A 374 37.08 -5.45 4.00
CA ASP A 374 37.26 -5.85 2.60
C ASP A 374 37.91 -4.75 1.73
N ALA A 375 38.19 -3.58 2.31
CA ALA A 375 38.79 -2.45 1.59
C ALA A 375 40.27 -2.71 1.31
N THR A 376 40.72 -2.43 0.10
CA THR A 376 42.15 -2.45 -0.24
C THR A 376 42.79 -1.11 0.10
N ILE A 377 43.74 -1.08 1.04
CA ILE A 377 44.51 0.12 1.36
C ILE A 377 45.62 0.29 0.32
N VAL A 378 45.57 1.35 -0.47
CA VAL A 378 46.56 1.66 -1.53
C VAL A 378 47.66 2.61 -1.06
N GLY A 379 47.50 3.19 0.12
CA GLY A 379 48.51 4.05 0.72
C GLY A 379 48.00 4.73 1.97
N HIS A 380 48.79 5.65 2.50
CA HIS A 380 48.42 6.47 3.65
C HIS A 380 48.67 7.95 3.34
N THR A 381 47.97 8.81 4.07
CA THR A 381 48.23 10.25 4.14
C THR A 381 48.22 10.68 5.58
N TRP A 382 48.41 11.97 5.85
CA TRP A 382 48.37 12.53 7.19
C TRP A 382 47.14 13.42 7.30
N ARG A 383 46.55 13.51 8.49
CA ARG A 383 45.39 14.38 8.73
C ARG A 383 45.67 15.83 8.31
N TYR A 384 46.86 16.31 8.61
CA TYR A 384 47.38 17.62 8.21
C TYR A 384 48.63 17.46 7.34
N VAL A 385 48.62 18.02 6.13
CA VAL A 385 49.71 17.87 5.15
C VAL A 385 50.30 19.21 4.72
N ASN A 386 51.61 19.20 4.45
CA ASN A 386 52.28 20.31 3.77
C ASN A 386 51.91 20.36 2.27
N LYS A 387 52.36 21.40 1.55
CA LYS A 387 52.17 21.50 0.09
C LYS A 387 52.70 20.27 -0.67
N SER A 388 53.73 19.61 -0.14
CA SER A 388 54.34 18.40 -0.71
C SER A 388 53.62 17.10 -0.35
N GLY A 389 52.59 17.13 0.51
CA GLY A 389 51.90 15.93 1.02
C GLY A 389 52.57 15.27 2.24
N SER A 390 53.73 15.77 2.68
CA SER A 390 54.40 15.31 3.90
C SER A 390 53.66 15.77 5.17
N PRO A 391 53.87 15.12 6.34
CA PRO A 391 53.18 15.50 7.57
C PRO A 391 53.52 16.94 7.99
N ASP A 392 52.49 17.74 8.26
CA ASP A 392 52.67 19.03 8.93
C ASP A 392 52.96 18.78 10.42
N ARG A 393 54.21 18.99 10.82
CA ARG A 393 54.72 18.71 12.17
C ARG A 393 54.31 19.76 13.21
N ARG A 394 53.65 20.86 12.81
CA ARG A 394 53.16 21.88 13.75
C ARG A 394 51.93 21.40 14.54
N PHE A 395 51.29 20.33 14.08
CA PHE A 395 50.13 19.73 14.74
C PHE A 395 50.57 18.50 15.54
N ASN A 396 50.49 18.58 16.87
CA ASN A 396 50.89 17.49 17.76
C ASN A 396 50.02 16.22 17.60
N ASN A 397 48.76 16.34 17.17
CA ASN A 397 47.83 15.22 16.95
C ASN A 397 47.59 14.94 15.45
N ASN A 398 48.68 14.83 14.68
CA ASN A 398 48.63 14.55 13.25
C ASN A 398 48.81 13.05 12.98
N ARG A 399 47.72 12.28 13.00
CA ARG A 399 47.75 10.85 12.71
C ARG A 399 47.79 10.55 11.21
N GLN A 400 48.28 9.35 10.86
CA GLN A 400 48.12 8.81 9.51
C GLN A 400 46.69 8.36 9.28
N ILE A 401 46.21 8.58 8.05
CA ILE A 401 44.88 8.21 7.56
C ILE A 401 45.04 7.32 6.33
N PRO A 402 44.40 6.14 6.28
CA PRO A 402 44.49 5.25 5.13
C PRO A 402 43.77 5.82 3.91
N LYS A 403 44.35 5.53 2.73
CA LYS A 403 43.72 5.72 1.43
C LYS A 403 43.23 4.37 0.94
N CYS A 404 41.92 4.22 0.85
CA CYS A 404 41.27 2.99 0.40
C CYS A 404 40.88 3.09 -1.08
N ALA A 405 41.09 2.02 -1.83
CA ALA A 405 40.56 1.89 -3.19
C ALA A 405 39.17 1.27 -3.14
N TYR A 406 38.20 2.00 -3.68
CA TYR A 406 36.80 1.63 -3.82
C TYR A 406 36.41 1.62 -5.30
N SER A 407 35.28 1.01 -5.63
CA SER A 407 34.70 1.11 -6.96
C SER A 407 33.47 2.00 -6.93
N GLU A 408 33.35 2.86 -7.93
CA GLU A 408 32.27 3.81 -8.16
C GLU A 408 31.49 3.40 -9.41
N TYR A 409 30.17 3.34 -9.28
CA TYR A 409 29.21 2.95 -10.30
C TYR A 409 28.26 4.10 -10.55
N VAL A 410 28.39 4.74 -11.71
CA VAL A 410 27.61 5.91 -12.09
C VAL A 410 26.51 5.48 -13.05
N PHE A 411 25.26 5.63 -12.65
CA PHE A 411 24.07 5.37 -13.44
C PHE A 411 23.58 6.68 -14.04
N ARG A 412 23.52 6.78 -15.38
CA ARG A 412 23.09 7.99 -16.09
C ARG A 412 22.06 7.67 -17.18
N SER A 413 21.07 8.52 -17.39
CA SER A 413 20.20 8.47 -18.58
C SER A 413 20.00 9.86 -19.17
N GLY A 414 19.57 9.93 -20.43
CA GLY A 414 19.15 11.17 -21.07
C GLY A 414 17.86 11.76 -20.49
N THR A 415 17.12 10.98 -19.70
CA THR A 415 15.88 11.36 -19.02
C THR A 415 16.11 11.97 -17.63
N GLY A 416 17.37 12.14 -17.19
CA GLY A 416 17.70 12.76 -15.90
C GLY A 416 18.00 11.79 -14.76
N VAL A 417 18.14 10.49 -15.04
CA VAL A 417 18.67 9.55 -14.04
C VAL A 417 20.13 9.89 -13.81
N TYR A 418 20.50 10.13 -12.56
CA TYR A 418 21.88 10.35 -12.13
C TYR A 418 22.04 9.85 -10.71
N GLU A 419 22.62 8.65 -10.54
CA GLU A 419 22.86 8.05 -9.23
C GLU A 419 24.28 7.49 -9.19
N VAL A 420 24.96 7.65 -8.05
CA VAL A 420 26.32 7.13 -7.85
C VAL A 420 26.34 6.19 -6.65
N ILE A 421 26.70 4.94 -6.93
CA ILE A 421 26.81 3.86 -5.94
C ILE A 421 28.28 3.49 -5.80
N THR A 422 28.75 3.29 -4.59
CA THR A 422 30.14 2.89 -4.33
C THR A 422 30.21 1.65 -3.44
N THR A 423 31.19 0.80 -3.70
CA THR A 423 31.41 -0.45 -2.96
C THR A 423 32.80 -0.45 -2.33
N SER A 424 32.89 -0.92 -1.08
CA SER A 424 34.18 -1.09 -0.39
C SER A 424 35.06 -2.14 -1.04
N ARG A 425 34.46 -3.24 -1.50
CA ARG A 425 35.13 -4.23 -2.34
C ARG A 425 35.22 -3.73 -3.77
N ARG A 426 36.43 -3.80 -4.35
CA ARG A 426 36.65 -3.44 -5.75
C ARG A 426 35.93 -4.40 -6.70
N GLY A 427 35.37 -3.84 -7.76
CA GLY A 427 34.77 -4.59 -8.87
C GLY A 427 33.47 -5.32 -8.54
N ALA A 428 32.85 -5.04 -7.40
CA ALA A 428 31.68 -5.80 -6.92
C ALA A 428 30.45 -5.73 -7.83
N LEU A 429 30.34 -4.71 -8.70
CA LEU A 429 29.27 -4.60 -9.71
C LEU A 429 29.80 -4.51 -11.15
N ASP A 430 31.10 -4.72 -11.40
CA ASP A 430 31.68 -4.52 -12.74
C ASP A 430 31.03 -5.44 -13.78
N LEU A 431 30.92 -6.74 -13.47
CA LEU A 431 30.25 -7.69 -14.36
C LEU A 431 28.79 -7.31 -14.59
N PHE A 432 28.09 -6.89 -13.54
CA PHE A 432 26.70 -6.46 -13.63
C PHE A 432 26.52 -5.27 -14.58
N THR A 433 27.41 -4.26 -14.48
CA THR A 433 27.37 -3.11 -15.40
C THR A 433 27.61 -3.50 -16.85
N ARG A 434 28.50 -4.48 -17.11
CA ARG A 434 28.73 -5.01 -18.47
C ARG A 434 27.51 -5.74 -19.02
N TYR A 435 26.81 -6.53 -18.19
CA TYR A 435 25.56 -7.18 -18.62
C TYR A 435 24.49 -6.17 -19.00
N ILE A 436 24.28 -5.11 -18.20
CA ILE A 436 23.32 -4.06 -18.53
C ILE A 436 23.69 -3.39 -19.86
N ALA A 437 24.96 -3.02 -20.04
CA ALA A 437 25.43 -2.41 -21.29
C ALA A 437 25.20 -3.33 -22.50
N ALA A 438 25.54 -4.62 -22.39
CA ALA A 438 25.32 -5.59 -23.46
C ALA A 438 23.84 -5.75 -23.82
N ILE A 439 22.94 -5.79 -22.83
CA ILE A 439 21.49 -5.82 -23.08
C ILE A 439 21.05 -4.52 -23.78
N GLY A 440 21.60 -3.37 -23.37
CA GLY A 440 21.36 -2.09 -24.02
C GLY A 440 21.76 -2.07 -25.50
N GLU A 441 22.93 -2.61 -25.85
CA GLU A 441 23.38 -2.75 -27.24
C GLU A 441 22.43 -3.62 -28.07
N VAL A 442 21.98 -4.75 -27.52
CA VAL A 442 21.01 -5.64 -28.19
C VAL A 442 19.68 -4.90 -28.42
N GLN A 443 19.22 -4.13 -27.44
CA GLN A 443 18.01 -3.31 -27.56
C GLN A 443 18.13 -2.20 -28.62
N GLN A 444 19.31 -1.59 -28.76
CA GLN A 444 19.55 -0.59 -29.81
C GLN A 444 19.43 -1.22 -31.19
N ARG A 445 20.03 -2.41 -31.40
CA ARG A 445 19.94 -3.15 -32.67
C ARG A 445 18.51 -3.57 -33.01
N MET A 446 17.69 -3.91 -32.02
CA MET A 446 16.30 -4.31 -32.23
C MET A 446 15.37 -3.17 -32.67
N ASN A 447 15.70 -1.90 -32.41
CA ASN A 447 14.88 -0.77 -32.90
C ASN A 447 15.22 -0.34 -34.33
N LEU A 448 16.32 -0.85 -34.89
CA LEU A 448 16.77 -0.52 -36.25
C LEU A 448 16.21 -1.48 -37.31
N ASN A 449 15.58 -2.57 -36.88
CA ASN A 449 14.87 -3.55 -37.71
C ASN A 449 13.36 -3.43 -37.46
#